data_AF-A0A559NUW1-F1
#
_entry.id   AF-A0A559NUW1-F1
#
_cell.length_a   1.000
_cell.length_b   1.000
_cell.length_c   1.000
_cell.angle_alpha   90.00
_cell.angle_beta   90.00
_cell.angle_gamma   90.00
#
_symmetry.space_group_name_H-M   'P 1'
#
loop_
_entity.id
_entity.type
_entity.pdbx_description
1 polymer ?
#
loop_
_entity_poly.entity_id
_entity_poly.type
_entity_poly.pdbx_seq_one_letter_code
_entity_poly.pdbx_strand_id
1 'polypeptide(L)'
;MKKYAYIFCTSCILLLSSFSSNLDCEYANSNMAFAKARIVEALQTEDINKARFYSYKALNVLEKSKMQLDQCGCTLAREKMEENLENLIAATKSTTLIGTQNFLKKSLSITEDTMVVLAEHNTHNSIYTNDLLAMNTNVKPTEHKIPTIVKEPSSLTEKIDQSLEKYRISLNKVVETVDCKEAYVFAKRIFDECEQQLLKTDLSYGSKYYNLRTKEITQQALNKLGNCAKIVESK
;
A
#
# COMPACT_ATOMS: atom_id res chain seq x y z
N MET A 1 28.16 -30.42 -27.77
CA MET A 1 28.21 -29.00 -27.34
C MET A 1 26.87 -28.28 -27.51
N LYS A 2 26.23 -28.26 -28.69
CA LYS A 2 24.94 -27.55 -28.90
C LYS A 2 23.78 -28.01 -27.97
N LYS A 3 23.63 -29.30 -27.67
CA LYS A 3 22.56 -29.82 -26.78
C LYS A 3 22.67 -29.33 -25.32
N TYR A 4 23.90 -29.21 -24.80
CA TYR A 4 24.14 -28.69 -23.44
C TYR A 4 23.90 -27.18 -23.35
N ALA A 5 24.18 -26.44 -24.43
CA ALA A 5 23.85 -25.02 -24.53
C ALA A 5 22.32 -24.78 -24.52
N TYR A 6 21.53 -25.63 -25.19
CA TYR A 6 20.07 -25.53 -25.13
C TYR A 6 19.50 -25.81 -23.73
N ILE A 7 20.01 -26.83 -23.04
CA ILE A 7 19.58 -27.16 -21.67
C ILE A 7 19.97 -26.04 -20.68
N PHE A 8 21.17 -25.48 -20.84
CA PHE A 8 21.63 -24.35 -20.02
C PHE A 8 20.80 -23.09 -20.28
N CYS A 9 20.49 -22.76 -21.54
CA CYS A 9 19.62 -21.63 -21.88
C CYS A 9 18.19 -21.79 -21.36
N THR A 10 17.60 -22.99 -21.42
CA THR A 10 16.26 -23.21 -20.83
C THR A 10 16.27 -23.12 -19.31
N SER A 11 17.37 -23.51 -18.65
CA SER A 11 17.53 -23.34 -17.20
C SER A 11 17.70 -21.87 -16.81
N CYS A 12 18.39 -21.05 -17.62
CA CYS A 12 18.56 -19.62 -17.36
C CYS A 12 17.27 -18.82 -17.54
N ILE A 13 16.38 -19.22 -18.47
CA ILE A 13 15.09 -18.54 -18.69
C ILE A 13 14.14 -18.72 -17.50
N LEU A 14 14.22 -19.84 -16.78
CA LEU A 14 13.42 -20.09 -15.56
C LEU A 14 13.89 -19.26 -14.36
N LEU A 15 15.12 -18.74 -14.36
CA LEU A 15 15.67 -17.92 -13.27
C LEU A 15 15.35 -16.43 -13.43
N LEU A 16 14.84 -16.00 -14.58
CA LEU A 16 14.54 -14.59 -14.89
C LEU A 16 13.05 -14.22 -14.68
N SER A 17 12.20 -15.17 -14.29
CA SER A 17 10.77 -14.92 -14.03
C SER A 17 10.46 -14.22 -12.71
N SER A 18 11.48 -13.92 -11.88
CA SER A 18 11.29 -13.26 -10.58
C SER A 18 11.27 -11.72 -10.62
N PHE A 19 11.40 -11.09 -11.80
CA PHE A 19 11.51 -9.63 -11.92
C PHE A 19 10.31 -8.98 -12.63
N SER A 20 9.09 -9.22 -12.12
CA SER A 20 7.91 -8.40 -12.43
C SER A 20 7.35 -7.83 -11.13
N SER A 21 7.00 -6.54 -11.11
CA SER A 21 6.30 -5.94 -9.94
C SER A 21 5.09 -6.80 -9.61
N ASN A 22 5.11 -7.40 -8.43
CA ASN A 22 4.07 -8.33 -8.04
C ASN A 22 2.96 -7.53 -7.38
N LEU A 23 1.82 -7.40 -8.07
CA LEU A 23 0.65 -6.71 -7.55
C LEU A 23 0.22 -7.28 -6.19
N ASP A 24 0.46 -8.57 -5.94
CA ASP A 24 0.15 -9.19 -4.64
C ASP A 24 1.12 -8.73 -3.53
N CYS A 25 2.38 -8.36 -3.85
CA CYS A 25 3.26 -7.70 -2.89
C CYS A 25 2.78 -6.26 -2.57
N GLU A 26 2.37 -5.49 -3.59
CA GLU A 26 1.77 -4.15 -3.37
C GLU A 26 0.51 -4.27 -2.49
N TYR A 27 -0.30 -5.29 -2.78
CA TYR A 27 -1.53 -5.55 -2.07
C TYR A 27 -1.29 -5.96 -0.62
N ALA A 28 -0.34 -6.87 -0.38
CA ALA A 28 0.11 -7.24 0.94
C ALA A 28 0.65 -6.02 1.70
N ASN A 29 1.46 -5.17 1.06
CA ASN A 29 1.99 -3.96 1.67
C ASN A 29 0.87 -2.94 2.03
N SER A 30 -0.16 -2.82 1.21
CA SER A 30 -1.34 -2.00 1.56
C SER A 30 -2.08 -2.55 2.79
N ASN A 31 -2.18 -3.87 2.93
CA ASN A 31 -2.76 -4.50 4.12
C ASN A 31 -1.89 -4.27 5.37
N MET A 32 -0.55 -4.27 5.23
CA MET A 32 0.36 -3.87 6.31
C MET A 32 0.11 -2.43 6.75
N ALA A 33 -0.05 -1.52 5.81
CA ALA A 33 -0.32 -0.11 6.11
C ALA A 33 -1.65 0.06 6.86
N PHE A 34 -2.70 -0.68 6.47
CA PHE A 34 -3.97 -0.69 7.21
C PHE A 34 -3.78 -1.24 8.63
N ALA A 35 -3.10 -2.37 8.78
CA ALA A 35 -2.83 -2.96 10.09
C ALA A 35 -2.02 -2.01 10.98
N LYS A 36 -1.00 -1.35 10.43
CA LYS A 36 -0.20 -0.31 11.09
C LYS A 36 -1.09 0.80 11.65
N ALA A 37 -2.02 1.33 10.84
CA ALA A 37 -2.93 2.39 11.29
C ALA A 37 -3.79 1.93 12.48
N ARG A 38 -4.30 0.70 12.45
CA ARG A 38 -5.06 0.12 13.57
C ARG A 38 -4.18 -0.11 14.81
N ILE A 39 -2.93 -0.54 14.66
CA ILE A 39 -1.97 -0.68 15.77
C ILE A 39 -1.68 0.68 16.42
N VAL A 40 -1.51 1.74 15.62
CA VAL A 40 -1.30 3.10 16.13
C VAL A 40 -2.53 3.60 16.89
N GLU A 41 -3.75 3.40 16.36
CA GLU A 41 -5.00 3.71 17.07
C GLU A 41 -5.10 2.94 18.40
N ALA A 42 -4.69 1.66 18.41
CA ALA A 42 -4.66 0.83 19.61
C ALA A 42 -3.66 1.33 20.67
N LEU A 43 -2.54 1.93 20.25
CA LEU A 43 -1.52 2.50 21.14
C LEU A 43 -1.93 3.85 21.72
N GLN A 44 -2.77 4.62 21.02
CA GLN A 44 -3.20 5.97 21.41
C GLN A 44 -4.39 5.99 22.39
N THR A 45 -5.09 4.86 22.56
CA THR A 45 -6.23 4.76 23.47
C THR A 45 -5.83 4.38 24.88
N GLU A 46 -6.51 4.96 25.87
CA GLU A 46 -6.38 4.63 27.30
C GLU A 46 -7.35 3.52 27.74
N ASP A 47 -8.32 3.15 26.89
CA ASP A 47 -9.25 2.05 27.14
C ASP A 47 -8.70 0.73 26.57
N ILE A 48 -8.46 -0.24 27.45
CA ILE A 48 -7.98 -1.58 27.09
C ILE A 48 -8.91 -2.31 26.11
N ASN A 49 -10.23 -2.13 26.22
CA ASN A 49 -11.17 -2.77 25.32
C ASN A 49 -11.09 -2.18 23.91
N LYS A 50 -10.91 -0.86 23.81
CA LYS A 50 -10.62 -0.21 22.52
C LYS A 50 -9.27 -0.66 21.96
N ALA A 51 -8.23 -0.74 22.79
CA ALA A 51 -6.92 -1.23 22.38
C ALA A 51 -7.02 -2.65 21.80
N ARG A 52 -7.72 -3.57 22.49
CA ARG A 52 -7.97 -4.94 22.01
C ARG A 52 -8.80 -4.98 20.74
N PHE A 53 -9.82 -4.14 20.62
CA PHE A 53 -10.65 -4.05 19.41
C PHE A 53 -9.83 -3.66 18.18
N TYR A 54 -9.01 -2.62 18.29
CA TYR A 54 -8.11 -2.21 17.22
C TYR A 54 -7.02 -3.25 16.94
N SER A 55 -6.49 -3.91 17.99
CA SER A 55 -5.56 -5.04 17.86
C SER A 55 -6.19 -6.18 17.05
N TYR A 56 -7.45 -6.53 17.33
CA TYR A 56 -8.20 -7.57 16.62
C TYR A 56 -8.44 -7.18 15.15
N LYS A 57 -8.72 -5.90 14.87
CA LYS A 57 -8.83 -5.41 13.49
C LYS A 57 -7.52 -5.59 12.72
N ALA A 58 -6.38 -5.22 13.32
CA ALA A 58 -5.07 -5.44 12.71
C ALA A 58 -4.84 -6.94 12.45
N LEU A 59 -5.05 -7.78 13.47
CA LEU A 59 -4.92 -9.24 13.40
C LEU A 59 -5.72 -9.84 12.24
N ASN A 60 -7.01 -9.49 12.12
CA ASN A 60 -7.89 -10.02 11.09
C ASN A 60 -7.45 -9.65 9.67
N VAL A 61 -6.91 -8.44 9.47
CA VAL A 61 -6.39 -8.01 8.16
C VAL A 61 -5.12 -8.77 7.81
N LEU A 62 -4.21 -8.92 8.77
CA LEU A 62 -2.96 -9.65 8.56
C LEU A 62 -3.17 -11.14 8.30
N GLU A 63 -4.10 -11.78 9.02
CA GLU A 63 -4.52 -13.16 8.77
C GLU A 63 -5.01 -13.35 7.33
N LYS A 64 -5.86 -12.43 6.86
CA LYS A 64 -6.39 -12.47 5.49
C LYS A 64 -5.31 -12.19 4.43
N SER A 65 -4.21 -11.54 4.81
CA SER A 65 -3.12 -11.17 3.91
C SER A 65 -2.09 -12.28 3.67
N LYS A 66 -2.21 -13.43 4.35
CA LYS A 66 -1.27 -14.57 4.22
C LYS A 66 -1.16 -15.06 2.77
N MET A 67 -2.30 -15.24 2.11
CA MET A 67 -2.34 -15.72 0.72
C MET A 67 -1.62 -14.77 -0.24
N GLN A 68 -1.75 -13.46 -0.03
CA GLN A 68 -1.08 -12.44 -0.84
C GLN A 68 0.43 -12.45 -0.61
N LEU A 69 0.89 -12.70 0.62
CA LEU A 69 2.31 -12.87 0.92
C LEU A 69 2.89 -14.14 0.28
N ASP A 70 2.13 -15.24 0.28
CA ASP A 70 2.51 -16.46 -0.42
C ASP A 70 2.63 -16.24 -1.93
N GLN A 71 1.67 -15.53 -2.52
CA GLN A 71 1.68 -15.15 -3.94
C GLN A 71 2.77 -14.13 -4.26
N CYS A 72 3.10 -13.25 -3.32
CA CYS A 72 4.22 -12.31 -3.40
C CYS A 72 5.58 -13.06 -3.45
N GLY A 73 5.67 -14.22 -2.79
CA GLY A 73 6.88 -15.06 -2.75
C GLY A 73 7.99 -14.51 -1.84
N CYS A 74 7.68 -13.53 -1.00
CA CYS A 74 8.66 -12.94 -0.07
C CYS A 74 8.70 -13.72 1.25
N THR A 75 9.57 -14.73 1.33
CA THR A 75 9.69 -15.61 2.52
C THR A 75 9.97 -14.84 3.80
N LEU A 76 10.86 -13.84 3.76
CA LEU A 76 11.20 -13.03 4.93
C LEU A 76 10.00 -12.22 5.45
N ALA A 77 9.21 -11.64 4.54
CA ALA A 77 7.99 -10.91 4.92
C ALA A 77 6.94 -11.85 5.53
N ARG A 78 6.86 -13.10 5.04
CA ARG A 78 5.97 -14.14 5.58
C ARG A 78 6.38 -14.57 6.99
N GLU A 79 7.66 -14.81 7.25
CA GLU A 79 8.16 -15.15 8.58
C GLU A 79 7.90 -14.02 9.59
N LYS A 80 8.21 -12.78 9.21
CA LYS A 80 7.89 -11.60 10.04
C LYS A 80 6.39 -11.46 10.26
N MET A 81 5.57 -11.79 9.27
CA MET A 81 4.11 -11.79 9.42
C MET A 81 3.64 -12.78 10.48
N GLU A 82 4.16 -14.01 10.46
CA GLU A 82 3.81 -15.04 11.45
C GLU A 82 4.19 -14.60 12.87
N GLU A 83 5.39 -14.04 13.07
CA GLU A 83 5.80 -13.44 14.35
C GLU A 83 4.83 -12.31 14.78
N ASN A 84 4.39 -11.50 13.84
CA ASN A 84 3.48 -10.38 14.13
C ASN A 84 2.10 -10.85 14.59
N LEU A 85 1.57 -11.91 13.95
CA LEU A 85 0.29 -12.49 14.30
C LEU A 85 0.28 -13.02 15.73
N GLU A 86 1.37 -13.66 16.18
CA GLU A 86 1.52 -14.10 17.56
C GLU A 86 1.47 -12.92 18.55
N ASN A 87 2.18 -11.82 18.24
CA ASN A 87 2.16 -10.61 19.05
C ASN A 87 0.77 -9.99 19.13
N LEU A 88 0.05 -9.89 18.00
CA LEU A 88 -1.32 -9.37 17.97
C LEU A 88 -2.30 -10.27 18.73
N ILE A 89 -2.16 -11.60 18.63
CA ILE A 89 -2.93 -12.55 19.43
C ILE A 89 -2.67 -12.30 20.92
N ALA A 90 -1.42 -12.13 21.33
CA ALA A 90 -1.07 -11.82 22.72
C ALA A 90 -1.63 -10.45 23.17
N ALA A 91 -1.60 -9.43 22.31
CA ALA A 91 -2.18 -8.11 22.57
C ALA A 91 -3.70 -8.19 22.83
N THR A 92 -4.43 -8.99 22.03
CA THR A 92 -5.89 -9.18 22.21
C THR A 92 -6.25 -9.94 23.49
N LYS A 93 -5.35 -10.81 23.97
CA LYS A 93 -5.56 -11.65 25.17
C LYS A 93 -5.03 -11.04 26.46
N SER A 94 -4.10 -10.09 26.39
CA SER A 94 -3.50 -9.43 27.56
C SER A 94 -4.58 -8.84 28.47
N THR A 95 -4.46 -9.06 29.78
CA THR A 95 -5.40 -8.60 30.82
C THR A 95 -5.16 -7.16 31.28
N THR A 96 -4.02 -6.56 30.90
CA THR A 96 -3.66 -5.19 31.29
C THR A 96 -3.39 -4.32 30.07
N LEU A 97 -3.66 -3.02 30.18
CA LEU A 97 -3.39 -2.06 29.11
C LEU A 97 -1.89 -2.01 28.78
N ILE A 98 -1.03 -1.97 29.79
CA ILE A 98 0.43 -1.95 29.62
C ILE A 98 0.90 -3.21 28.89
N GLY A 99 0.39 -4.39 29.27
CA GLY A 99 0.69 -5.63 28.57
C GLY A 99 0.27 -5.59 27.10
N THR A 100 -0.94 -5.09 26.82
CA THR A 100 -1.43 -4.90 25.44
C THR A 100 -0.52 -3.94 24.66
N GLN A 101 -0.15 -2.80 25.25
CA GLN A 101 0.73 -1.81 24.62
C GLN A 101 2.14 -2.37 24.33
N ASN A 102 2.69 -3.23 25.19
CA ASN A 102 3.99 -3.83 24.95
C ASN A 102 3.99 -4.74 23.72
N PHE A 103 2.98 -5.62 23.59
CA PHE A 103 2.81 -6.44 22.39
C PHE A 103 2.54 -5.59 21.14
N LEU A 104 1.75 -4.52 21.27
CA LEU A 104 1.46 -3.61 20.16
C LEU A 104 2.69 -2.83 19.67
N LYS A 105 3.59 -2.39 20.56
CA LYS A 105 4.84 -1.73 20.16
C LYS A 105 5.74 -2.67 19.37
N LYS A 106 5.83 -3.93 19.81
CA LYS A 106 6.58 -4.97 19.08
C LYS A 106 5.93 -5.25 17.73
N SER A 107 4.60 -5.42 17.70
CA SER A 107 3.82 -5.59 16.48
C SER A 107 4.02 -4.44 15.49
N LEU A 108 4.02 -3.19 15.96
CA LEU A 108 4.28 -2.01 15.14
C LEU A 108 5.64 -2.07 14.45
N SER A 109 6.69 -2.37 15.22
CA SER A 109 8.05 -2.51 14.69
C SER A 109 8.14 -3.63 13.65
N ILE A 110 7.53 -4.80 13.92
CA ILE A 110 7.51 -5.91 12.96
C ILE A 110 6.75 -5.51 11.68
N THR A 111 5.61 -4.82 11.81
CA THR A 111 4.85 -4.32 10.65
C THR A 111 5.69 -3.38 9.81
N GLU A 112 6.38 -2.41 10.42
CA GLU A 112 7.25 -1.46 9.71
C GLU A 112 8.40 -2.17 8.99
N ASP A 113 9.09 -3.09 9.66
CA ASP A 113 10.14 -3.90 9.05
C ASP A 113 9.61 -4.71 7.87
N THR A 114 8.42 -5.31 8.02
CA THR A 114 7.79 -6.13 6.97
C THR A 114 7.46 -5.28 5.74
N MET A 115 6.99 -4.05 5.95
CA MET A 115 6.73 -3.10 4.85
C MET A 115 8.02 -2.73 4.10
N VAL A 116 9.14 -2.54 4.81
CA VAL A 116 10.45 -2.28 4.19
C VAL A 116 10.88 -3.48 3.34
N VAL A 117 10.82 -4.68 3.91
CA VAL A 117 11.17 -5.92 3.20
C VAL A 117 10.32 -6.10 1.94
N LEU A 118 8.99 -5.84 2.02
CA LEU A 118 8.11 -5.92 0.87
C LEU A 118 8.43 -4.86 -0.20
N ALA A 119 8.77 -3.64 0.21
CA ALA A 119 9.12 -2.57 -0.72
C ALA A 119 10.44 -2.87 -1.47
N GLU A 120 11.45 -3.40 -0.76
CA GLU A 120 12.73 -3.81 -1.35
C GLU A 120 12.58 -5.03 -2.26
N HIS A 121 11.75 -6.01 -1.86
CA HIS A 121 11.43 -7.18 -2.69
C HIS A 121 10.71 -6.77 -4.00
N ASN A 122 9.94 -5.69 -3.97
CA ASN A 122 9.07 -5.28 -5.06
C ASN A 122 9.57 -4.09 -5.89
N THR A 123 10.87 -3.74 -5.82
CA THR A 123 11.48 -2.55 -6.47
C THR A 123 10.70 -2.03 -7.70
N HIS A 124 10.00 -0.91 -7.50
CA HIS A 124 8.91 -0.42 -8.35
C HIS A 124 9.34 0.58 -9.43
N ASN A 125 8.68 0.48 -10.61
CA ASN A 125 8.43 1.58 -11.55
C ASN A 125 6.93 1.94 -11.51
N SER A 126 6.44 2.63 -10.46
CA SER A 126 5.10 3.24 -10.50
C SER A 126 5.25 4.72 -10.85
N ILE A 127 4.60 5.15 -11.92
CA ILE A 127 4.64 6.56 -12.39
C ILE A 127 4.07 7.54 -11.35
N TYR A 128 3.30 7.05 -10.37
CA TYR A 128 2.69 7.86 -9.33
C TYR A 128 3.57 8.00 -8.08
N THR A 129 4.57 7.12 -7.89
CA THR A 129 5.44 7.13 -6.70
C THR A 129 6.59 8.13 -6.81
N ASN A 130 7.00 8.49 -8.04
CA ASN A 130 8.18 9.32 -8.29
C ASN A 130 8.07 10.78 -7.79
N ASP A 131 6.86 11.28 -7.55
CA ASP A 131 6.68 12.68 -7.12
C ASP A 131 7.09 12.91 -5.65
N LEU A 132 7.22 11.84 -4.84
CA LEU A 132 7.67 11.96 -3.44
C LEU A 132 9.20 12.05 -3.29
N LEU A 133 9.96 11.64 -4.32
CA LEU A 133 11.43 11.65 -4.33
C LEU A 133 12.03 12.76 -5.23
N ALA A 134 11.19 13.53 -5.93
CA ALA A 134 11.62 14.59 -6.85
C ALA A 134 11.79 15.98 -6.20
N MET A 135 11.97 16.06 -4.88
CA MET A 135 12.32 17.33 -4.23
C MET A 135 13.84 17.53 -4.28
N ASN A 136 14.28 18.47 -5.14
CA ASN A 136 15.64 19.02 -5.32
C ASN A 136 16.49 18.52 -6.50
N THR A 137 15.94 18.44 -7.71
CA THR A 137 16.77 18.71 -8.90
C THR A 137 16.13 19.77 -9.78
N ASN A 138 16.78 20.94 -9.86
CA ASN A 138 16.44 22.00 -10.80
C ASN A 138 16.80 21.52 -12.21
N VAL A 139 15.89 20.82 -12.89
CA VAL A 139 16.02 20.54 -14.32
C VAL A 139 14.80 21.10 -15.04
N LYS A 140 15.04 22.11 -15.86
CA LYS A 140 14.03 22.69 -16.76
C LYS A 140 13.51 21.59 -17.70
N PRO A 141 12.20 21.50 -17.96
CA PRO A 141 11.69 20.56 -18.94
C PRO A 141 12.03 21.06 -20.34
N THR A 142 12.90 20.35 -21.06
CA THR A 142 13.09 20.53 -22.50
C THR A 142 11.95 19.83 -23.25
N GLU A 143 11.20 20.60 -24.03
CA GLU A 143 10.17 20.09 -24.94
C GLU A 143 10.80 19.21 -26.03
N HIS A 144 10.66 17.89 -25.90
CA HIS A 144 10.90 16.97 -27.00
C HIS A 144 9.57 16.48 -27.57
N LYS A 145 9.30 16.87 -28.82
CA LYS A 145 8.19 16.34 -29.65
C LYS A 145 8.42 14.84 -29.87
N ILE A 146 7.54 14.01 -29.31
CA ILE A 146 7.56 12.56 -29.53
C ILE A 146 6.79 12.24 -30.82
N PRO A 147 7.35 11.44 -31.75
CA PRO A 147 6.66 11.03 -32.97
C PRO A 147 5.45 10.15 -32.64
N THR A 148 4.37 10.33 -33.40
CA THR A 148 3.14 9.53 -33.31
C THR A 148 3.42 8.07 -33.68
N ILE A 149 3.69 7.24 -32.67
CA ILE A 149 3.72 5.78 -32.81
C ILE A 149 2.28 5.29 -32.68
N VAL A 150 1.81 4.60 -33.71
CA VAL A 150 0.52 3.89 -33.76
C VAL A 150 0.44 2.97 -32.54
N LYS A 151 -0.43 3.28 -31.58
CA LYS A 151 -0.56 2.51 -30.32
C LYS A 151 -1.24 1.17 -30.61
N GLU A 152 -0.49 0.10 -30.36
CA GLU A 152 -1.02 -1.24 -30.10
C GLU A 152 -2.11 -1.23 -29.02
N PRO A 153 -2.96 -2.28 -28.90
CA PRO A 153 -4.03 -2.31 -27.91
C PRO A 153 -3.47 -2.15 -26.50
N SER A 154 -3.73 -0.99 -25.90
CA SER A 154 -3.28 -0.63 -24.55
C SER A 154 -3.69 -1.71 -23.55
N SER A 155 -2.75 -2.18 -22.74
CA SER A 155 -3.00 -3.14 -21.65
C SER A 155 -4.13 -2.66 -20.71
N LEU A 156 -4.77 -3.58 -19.98
CA LEU A 156 -5.83 -3.23 -19.02
C LEU A 156 -5.35 -2.16 -18.01
N THR A 157 -4.11 -2.29 -17.53
CA THR A 157 -3.47 -1.34 -16.61
C THR A 157 -3.32 0.04 -17.24
N GLU A 158 -2.89 0.15 -18.50
CA GLU A 158 -2.78 1.45 -19.19
C GLU A 158 -4.14 2.16 -19.32
N LYS A 159 -5.22 1.41 -19.56
CA LYS A 159 -6.57 2.01 -19.60
C LYS A 159 -6.99 2.51 -18.22
N ILE A 160 -6.66 1.77 -17.18
CA ILE A 160 -6.89 2.19 -15.80
C ILE A 160 -6.08 3.45 -15.50
N ASP A 161 -4.80 3.50 -15.86
CA ASP A 161 -3.93 4.65 -15.65
C ASP A 161 -4.42 5.91 -16.35
N GLN A 162 -4.86 5.79 -17.61
CA GLN A 162 -5.45 6.91 -18.35
C GLN A 162 -6.72 7.46 -17.67
N SER A 163 -7.52 6.59 -17.04
CA SER A 163 -8.68 6.99 -16.26
C SER A 163 -8.26 7.66 -14.95
N LEU A 164 -7.27 7.09 -14.26
CA LEU A 164 -6.77 7.58 -12.98
C LEU A 164 -6.04 8.92 -13.10
N GLU A 165 -5.42 9.20 -14.25
CA GLU A 165 -4.83 10.52 -14.50
C GLU A 165 -5.89 11.62 -14.53
N LYS A 166 -7.05 11.35 -15.14
CA LYS A 166 -8.19 12.28 -15.12
C LYS A 166 -8.71 12.46 -13.69
N TYR A 167 -8.81 11.37 -12.93
CA TYR A 167 -9.18 11.42 -11.51
C TYR A 167 -8.19 12.27 -10.70
N ARG A 168 -6.87 12.05 -10.87
CA ARG A 168 -5.81 12.81 -10.20
C ARG A 168 -5.92 14.30 -10.47
N ILE A 169 -6.13 14.70 -11.72
CA ILE A 169 -6.34 16.11 -12.10
C ILE A 169 -7.60 16.68 -11.43
N SER A 170 -8.70 15.94 -11.47
CA SER A 170 -9.96 16.36 -10.83
C SER A 170 -9.81 16.50 -9.31
N LEU A 171 -9.11 15.57 -8.66
CA LEU A 171 -8.85 15.60 -7.22
C LEU A 171 -7.95 16.77 -6.83
N ASN A 172 -6.89 17.06 -7.60
CA ASN A 172 -6.06 18.24 -7.37
C ASN A 172 -6.87 19.53 -7.47
N LYS A 173 -7.80 19.62 -8.44
CA LYS A 173 -8.70 20.77 -8.53
C LYS A 173 -9.57 20.91 -7.27
N VAL A 174 -10.09 19.81 -6.72
CA VAL A 174 -10.83 19.84 -5.44
C VAL A 174 -9.94 20.35 -4.31
N VAL A 175 -8.71 19.82 -4.19
CA VAL A 175 -7.72 20.25 -3.18
C VAL A 175 -7.40 21.75 -3.29
N GLU A 176 -7.36 22.31 -4.49
CA GLU A 176 -6.99 23.71 -4.75
C GLU A 176 -8.15 24.70 -4.64
N THR A 177 -9.40 24.24 -4.82
CA THR A 177 -10.55 25.16 -5.01
C THR A 177 -11.68 25.00 -4.01
N VAL A 178 -11.76 23.87 -3.30
CA VAL A 178 -12.81 23.60 -2.29
C VAL A 178 -12.29 23.96 -0.90
N ASP A 179 -13.20 24.25 0.03
CA ASP A 179 -12.85 24.46 1.43
C ASP A 179 -11.97 23.32 1.97
N CYS A 180 -10.93 23.69 2.71
CA CYS A 180 -9.89 22.77 3.21
C CYS A 180 -10.47 21.62 4.04
N LYS A 181 -11.51 21.87 4.85
CA LYS A 181 -12.17 20.83 5.64
C LYS A 181 -12.97 19.88 4.75
N GLU A 182 -13.75 20.42 3.84
CA GLU A 182 -14.58 19.64 2.93
C GLU A 182 -13.74 18.79 1.97
N ALA A 183 -12.65 19.36 1.42
CA ALA A 183 -11.69 18.66 0.57
C ALA A 183 -11.03 17.50 1.31
N TYR A 184 -10.65 17.70 2.59
CA TYR A 184 -10.09 16.64 3.42
C TYR A 184 -11.08 15.51 3.65
N VAL A 185 -12.31 15.82 4.07
CA VAL A 185 -13.36 14.80 4.30
C VAL A 185 -13.66 14.03 3.02
N PHE A 186 -13.73 14.72 1.88
CA PHE A 186 -13.95 14.10 0.57
C PHE A 186 -12.83 13.12 0.21
N ALA A 187 -11.57 13.56 0.26
CA ALA A 187 -10.42 12.72 -0.04
C ALA A 187 -10.30 11.55 0.95
N LYS A 188 -10.55 11.79 2.24
CA LYS A 188 -10.47 10.76 3.28
C LYS A 188 -11.50 9.65 3.06
N ARG A 189 -12.72 10.01 2.66
CA ARG A 189 -13.76 9.03 2.32
C ARG A 189 -13.32 8.11 1.18
N ILE A 190 -12.76 8.67 0.10
CA ILE A 190 -12.29 7.85 -1.04
C ILE A 190 -11.14 6.94 -0.61
N PHE A 191 -10.19 7.47 0.17
CA PHE A 191 -9.10 6.68 0.72
C PHE A 191 -9.63 5.49 1.53
N ASP A 192 -10.57 5.75 2.45
CA ASP A 192 -11.18 4.71 3.30
C ASP A 192 -11.98 3.69 2.49
N GLU A 193 -12.71 4.13 1.48
CA GLU A 193 -13.42 3.22 0.56
C GLU A 193 -12.44 2.28 -0.15
N CYS A 194 -11.33 2.80 -0.67
CA CYS A 194 -10.29 1.99 -1.28
C CYS A 194 -9.68 1.02 -0.27
N GLU A 195 -9.41 1.45 0.97
CA GLU A 195 -8.96 0.54 2.02
C GLU A 195 -9.96 -0.60 2.25
N GLN A 196 -11.25 -0.31 2.38
CA GLN A 196 -12.27 -1.34 2.57
C GLN A 196 -12.38 -2.30 1.38
N GLN A 197 -12.27 -1.81 0.14
CA GLN A 197 -12.23 -2.69 -1.01
C GLN A 197 -11.02 -3.61 -0.94
N LEU A 198 -9.85 -3.08 -0.62
CA LEU A 198 -8.58 -3.81 -0.51
C LEU A 198 -8.53 -4.80 0.67
N LEU A 199 -9.57 -4.91 1.50
CA LEU A 199 -9.68 -5.99 2.49
C LEU A 199 -10.43 -7.22 1.97
N LYS A 200 -11.00 -7.16 0.77
CA LYS A 200 -11.75 -8.26 0.15
C LYS A 200 -10.81 -9.30 -0.45
N THR A 201 -11.13 -10.57 -0.25
CA THR A 201 -10.28 -11.69 -0.69
C THR A 201 -10.46 -12.05 -2.16
N ASP A 202 -11.55 -11.62 -2.79
CA ASP A 202 -12.03 -12.04 -4.11
C ASP A 202 -11.95 -10.94 -5.20
N LEU A 203 -11.08 -9.95 -5.01
CA LEU A 203 -10.89 -8.88 -5.99
C LEU A 203 -10.19 -9.36 -7.27
N SER A 204 -10.73 -8.95 -8.42
CA SER A 204 -10.05 -9.11 -9.70
C SER A 204 -8.72 -8.34 -9.76
N TYR A 205 -7.80 -8.77 -10.61
CA TYR A 205 -6.51 -8.07 -10.83
C TYR A 205 -6.72 -6.58 -11.14
N GLY A 206 -7.61 -6.24 -12.08
CA GLY A 206 -7.89 -4.85 -12.45
C GLY A 206 -8.47 -4.05 -11.28
N SER A 207 -9.36 -4.65 -10.48
CA SER A 207 -9.92 -4.01 -9.28
C SER A 207 -8.87 -3.77 -8.20
N LYS A 208 -7.95 -4.73 -7.96
CA LYS A 208 -6.83 -4.56 -7.03
C LYS A 208 -5.96 -3.38 -7.48
N TYR A 209 -5.53 -3.40 -8.75
CA TYR A 209 -4.70 -2.34 -9.33
C TYR A 209 -5.36 -0.97 -9.23
N TYR A 210 -6.63 -0.85 -9.64
CA TYR A 210 -7.39 0.40 -9.56
C TYR A 210 -7.46 0.95 -8.13
N ASN A 211 -7.81 0.12 -7.13
CA ASN A 211 -7.94 0.58 -5.76
C ASN A 211 -6.59 0.95 -5.13
N LEU A 212 -5.51 0.21 -5.44
CA LEU A 212 -4.16 0.56 -4.98
C LEU A 212 -3.73 1.93 -5.52
N ARG A 213 -3.83 2.15 -6.84
CA ARG A 213 -3.44 3.42 -7.44
C ARG A 213 -4.34 4.59 -7.02
N THR A 214 -5.65 4.36 -6.90
CA THR A 214 -6.57 5.37 -6.39
C THR A 214 -6.24 5.75 -4.95
N LYS A 215 -5.92 4.77 -4.09
CA LYS A 215 -5.48 4.98 -2.71
C LYS A 215 -4.19 5.80 -2.66
N GLU A 216 -3.19 5.46 -3.49
CA GLU A 216 -1.93 6.20 -3.59
C GLU A 216 -2.13 7.66 -3.99
N ILE A 217 -2.86 7.91 -5.08
CA ILE A 217 -3.19 9.27 -5.56
C ILE A 217 -3.92 10.06 -4.47
N THR A 218 -4.87 9.43 -3.79
CA THR A 218 -5.68 10.08 -2.76
C THR A 218 -4.87 10.36 -1.49
N GLN A 219 -3.95 9.47 -1.12
CA GLN A 219 -3.02 9.69 -0.02
C GLN A 219 -2.11 10.90 -0.28
N GLN A 220 -1.63 11.07 -1.51
CA GLN A 220 -0.84 12.25 -1.88
C GLN A 220 -1.66 13.54 -1.73
N ALA A 221 -2.92 13.52 -2.13
CA ALA A 221 -3.83 14.65 -1.91
C ALA A 221 -4.05 14.93 -0.41
N LEU A 222 -4.26 13.91 0.40
CA LEU A 222 -4.38 14.04 1.86
C LEU A 222 -3.10 14.61 2.49
N ASN A 223 -1.92 14.20 2.02
CA ASN A 223 -0.64 14.74 2.49
C ASN A 223 -0.51 16.23 2.18
N LYS A 224 -0.96 16.68 0.99
CA LYS A 224 -1.00 18.11 0.63
C LYS A 224 -1.97 18.90 1.53
N LEU A 225 -3.11 18.31 1.87
CA LEU A 225 -4.10 18.92 2.76
C LEU A 225 -3.64 18.97 4.21
N GLY A 226 -2.77 18.05 4.65
CA GLY A 226 -1.98 18.09 5.89
C GLY A 226 -2.70 18.65 7.12
N ASN A 227 -2.60 19.96 7.33
CA ASN A 227 -3.17 20.67 8.48
C ASN A 227 -4.71 20.74 8.50
N CYS A 228 -5.40 20.49 7.38
CA CYS A 228 -6.85 20.41 7.31
C CYS A 228 -7.42 19.33 8.25
N ALA A 229 -6.66 18.27 8.54
CA ALA A 229 -7.06 17.19 9.46
C ALA A 229 -7.31 17.69 10.89
N LYS A 230 -6.45 18.58 11.40
CA LYS A 230 -6.53 19.11 12.78
C LYS A 230 -7.78 19.97 13.01
N ILE A 231 -8.30 20.59 11.94
CA ILE A 231 -9.53 21.39 11.98
C ILE A 231 -10.77 20.47 12.12
N VAL A 232 -10.70 19.24 11.61
CA VAL A 232 -11.79 18.26 11.70
C VAL A 232 -11.91 17.68 13.11
N GLU A 233 -10.80 17.44 13.81
CA GLU A 233 -10.76 16.78 15.13
C GLU A 233 -10.98 17.71 16.33
N SER A 234 -11.05 19.04 16.11
CA SER A 234 -11.18 20.05 17.17
C SER A 234 -12.61 20.34 17.66
N LYS A 235 -13.56 19.43 17.40
CA LYS A 235 -14.99 19.59 17.75
C LYS A 235 -15.60 18.27 18.19
#